data_AF-A0A485AU30-F1
#
_entry.id   AF-A0A485AU30-F1
#
_cell.length_a   1.000
_cell.length_b   1.000
_cell.length_c   1.000
_cell.angle_alpha   90.00
_cell.angle_beta   90.00
_cell.angle_gamma   90.00
#
_symmetry.space_group_name_H-M   'P 1'
#
loop_
_entity.id
_entity.type
_entity.pdbx_description
1 polymer ?
#
loop_
_entity_poly.entity_id
_entity_poly.type
_entity_poly.pdbx_seq_one_letter_code
_entity_poly.pdbx_strand_id
1 'polypeptide(L)' 'MVQVPHNGQPIVLMNDAQTTGGYPRIACIIDADMYQLAQIPLGQPIHFVPCTLEEALKARSDQQRYLQQLAWRLSDDH' A
#
# COMPACT_ATOMS: atom_id res chain seq x y z
N MET A 1 -6.33 1.28 -3.88
CA MET A 1 -7.04 0.49 -4.94
C MET A 1 -6.47 0.81 -6.31
N VAL A 2 -6.55 -0.12 -7.26
CA VAL A 2 -6.10 0.08 -8.66
C VAL A 2 -7.31 0.07 -9.60
N GLN A 3 -7.60 1.21 -10.21
CA GLN A 3 -8.70 1.43 -11.16
C GLN A 3 -8.21 1.47 -12.60
N VAL A 4 -9.04 1.03 -13.56
CA VAL A 4 -8.71 1.08 -14.99
C VAL A 4 -9.82 1.80 -15.76
N PRO A 5 -9.56 3.01 -16.29
CA PRO A 5 -10.47 3.73 -17.18
C PRO A 5 -10.52 3.12 -18.59
N HIS A 6 -11.39 3.67 -19.45
CA HIS A 6 -11.56 3.24 -20.84
C HIS A 6 -10.28 3.24 -21.69
N ASN A 7 -9.27 4.05 -21.30
CA ASN A 7 -7.97 4.12 -21.98
C ASN A 7 -7.01 2.97 -21.59
N GLY A 8 -7.41 2.09 -20.65
CA GLY A 8 -6.65 0.93 -20.23
C GLY A 8 -5.46 1.22 -19.29
N GLN A 9 -5.21 2.48 -18.93
CA GLN A 9 -4.07 2.83 -18.07
C GLN A 9 -4.45 2.76 -16.58
N PRO A 10 -3.75 1.96 -15.76
CA PRO A 10 -4.08 1.84 -14.34
C PRO A 10 -3.84 3.14 -13.56
N ILE A 11 -4.77 3.45 -12.65
CA ILE A 11 -4.67 4.55 -11.69
C ILE A 11 -4.64 3.95 -10.28
N VAL A 12 -3.55 4.20 -9.54
CA VAL A 12 -3.44 3.81 -8.13
C VAL A 12 -3.97 4.94 -7.25
N LEU A 13 -4.98 4.63 -6.45
CA LEU A 13 -5.56 5.58 -5.50
C LEU A 13 -4.72 5.64 -4.22
N MET A 14 -4.25 6.85 -3.89
CA MET A 14 -3.52 7.19 -2.66
C MET A 14 -4.46 7.79 -1.60
N ASN A 15 -3.92 8.23 -0.46
CA ASN A 15 -4.69 8.67 0.71
C ASN A 15 -5.73 9.76 0.42
N ASP A 16 -5.45 10.69 -0.49
CA ASP A 16 -6.32 11.83 -0.78
C ASP A 16 -7.27 11.57 -1.96
N ALA A 17 -7.41 10.30 -2.38
CA ALA A 17 -8.29 9.93 -3.47
C ALA A 17 -9.76 10.13 -3.14
N GLN A 18 -10.57 10.41 -4.16
CA GLN A 18 -12.02 10.47 -4.02
C GLN A 18 -12.58 9.13 -3.52
N THR A 19 -13.55 9.22 -2.62
CA THR A 19 -14.26 8.06 -2.05
C THR A 19 -15.19 7.37 -3.05
N THR A 20 -15.60 8.09 -4.11
CA THR A 20 -16.47 7.59 -5.19
C THR A 20 -15.64 7.36 -6.45
N GLY A 21 -15.75 6.18 -7.05
CA GLY A 21 -15.10 5.87 -8.33
C GLY A 21 -15.97 5.00 -9.20
N GLY A 22 -16.15 5.39 -10.47
CA GLY A 22 -16.98 4.67 -11.45
C GLY A 22 -16.21 3.68 -12.32
N TYR A 23 -14.89 3.58 -12.17
CA TYR A 23 -14.05 2.71 -13.00
C TYR A 23 -13.91 1.31 -12.39
N PRO A 24 -13.83 0.25 -13.24
CA PRO A 24 -13.51 -1.10 -12.80
C PRO A 24 -12.24 -1.15 -11.95
N ARG A 25 -12.30 -1.95 -10.88
CA ARG A 25 -11.17 -2.20 -9.99
C ARG A 25 -10.56 -3.55 -10.34
N ILE A 26 -9.26 -3.56 -10.65
CA ILE A 26 -8.54 -4.79 -11.03
C ILE A 26 -7.72 -5.38 -9.89
N ALA A 27 -7.33 -4.55 -8.92
CA ALA A 27 -6.50 -4.97 -7.78
C ALA A 27 -6.64 -4.01 -6.59
N CYS A 28 -6.17 -4.47 -5.44
CA CYS A 28 -5.96 -3.65 -4.25
C CYS A 28 -4.55 -3.90 -3.73
N ILE A 29 -3.76 -2.85 -3.56
CA ILE A 29 -2.46 -2.92 -2.87
C ILE A 29 -2.75 -3.07 -1.37
N ILE A 30 -1.96 -3.90 -0.70
CA ILE A 30 -2.07 -4.12 0.75
C ILE A 30 -1.56 -2.88 1.49
N ASP A 31 -2.15 -2.58 2.65
CA ASP A 31 -1.77 -1.41 3.46
C ASP A 31 -0.27 -1.40 3.80
N ALA A 32 0.28 -2.59 4.07
CA ALA A 32 1.68 -2.77 4.43
C ALA A 32 2.66 -2.30 3.34
N ASP A 33 2.25 -2.26 2.06
CA ASP A 33 3.10 -1.87 0.93
C ASP A 33 2.82 -0.46 0.40
N MET A 34 1.77 0.21 0.89
CA MET A 34 1.38 1.54 0.42
C MET A 34 2.49 2.59 0.57
N TYR A 35 3.37 2.44 1.58
CA TYR A 35 4.50 3.35 1.77
C TYR A 35 5.53 3.27 0.64
N GLN A 36 5.66 2.11 -0.01
CA GLN A 36 6.61 1.93 -1.10
C GLN A 36 6.24 2.84 -2.28
N LEU A 37 4.94 2.94 -2.60
CA LEU A 37 4.43 3.79 -3.68
C LEU A 37 4.72 5.28 -3.46
N ALA A 38 4.74 5.73 -2.20
CA ALA A 38 5.05 7.12 -1.88
C ALA A 38 6.53 7.49 -2.11
N GLN A 39 7.42 6.49 -2.21
CA GLN A 39 8.86 6.68 -2.34
C GLN A 39 9.38 6.47 -3.78
N ILE A 40 8.54 5.99 -4.71
CA ILE A 40 8.95 5.68 -6.07
C ILE A 40 9.11 6.98 -6.88
N PRO A 41 10.29 7.25 -7.47
CA PRO A 41 10.48 8.41 -8.34
C PRO A 41 9.61 8.35 -9.60
N LEU A 42 9.25 9.51 -10.12
CA LEU A 42 8.56 9.60 -11.41
C LEU A 42 9.38 8.94 -12.52
N GLY A 43 8.70 8.16 -13.35
CA GLY A 43 9.33 7.43 -14.46
C GLY A 43 9.99 6.10 -14.07
N GLN A 44 10.01 5.73 -12.78
CA GLN A 44 10.47 4.40 -12.37
C GLN A 44 9.38 3.35 -12.55
N PRO A 45 9.73 2.13 -12.97
CA PRO A 45 8.77 1.06 -13.17
C PRO A 45 8.23 0.51 -11.85
N ILE A 46 6.98 0.05 -11.88
CA ILE A 46 6.31 -0.60 -10.74
C ILE A 46 5.87 -2.00 -11.19
N HIS A 47 6.17 -3.01 -10.38
CA HIS A 47 5.77 -4.38 -10.63
C HIS A 47 4.79 -4.83 -9.55
N PHE A 48 3.59 -5.26 -9.95
CA PHE A 48 2.61 -5.84 -9.03
C PHE A 48 2.87 -7.33 -8.85
N VAL A 49 2.77 -7.80 -7.61
CA VAL A 49 2.93 -9.21 -7.25
C VAL A 49 1.60 -9.71 -6.67
N PRO A 50 1.08 -10.87 -7.12
CA PRO A 50 -0.08 -11.48 -6.48
C PRO A 50 0.17 -11.74 -5.00
N CYS A 51 -0.82 -11.44 -4.17
CA CYS A 51 -0.73 -11.58 -2.72
C CYS A 51 -1.99 -12.28 -2.21
N THR A 52 -1.81 -13.27 -1.35
CA THR A 52 -2.90 -13.93 -0.64
C THR A 52 -3.37 -13.08 0.53
N LEU A 53 -4.58 -13.35 1.03
CA LEU A 53 -5.09 -12.68 2.22
C LEU A 53 -4.19 -12.94 3.45
N GLU A 54 -3.64 -14.16 3.57
CA GLU A 54 -2.76 -14.53 4.67
C GLU A 54 -1.45 -13.74 4.64
N GLU A 55 -0.80 -13.63 3.48
CA GLU A 55 0.40 -12.82 3.30
C GLU A 55 0.13 -11.35 3.61
N ALA A 56 -1.00 -10.81 3.16
CA ALA A 56 -1.40 -9.43 3.44
C ALA A 56 -1.57 -9.15 4.95
N LEU A 57 -2.27 -10.05 5.65
CA LEU A 57 -2.49 -9.94 7.10
C LEU A 57 -1.19 -10.12 7.89
N LYS A 58 -0.33 -11.04 7.44
CA LYS A 58 0.99 -11.25 8.03
C LYS A 58 1.87 -10.01 7.86
N ALA A 59 1.97 -9.45 6.65
CA ALA A 59 2.76 -8.26 6.38
C ALA A 59 2.30 -7.06 7.22
N ARG A 60 0.98 -6.85 7.33
CA ARG A 60 0.40 -5.82 8.20
C ARG A 60 0.78 -6.03 9.67
N SER A 61 0.69 -7.26 10.15
CA SER A 61 1.02 -7.60 11.54
C SER A 61 2.51 -7.39 11.84
N ASP A 62 3.38 -7.75 10.89
CA ASP A 62 4.83 -7.58 11.01
C ASP A 62 5.22 -6.09 11.00
N GLN A 63 4.59 -5.27 10.16
CA GLN A 63 4.77 -3.81 10.17
C GLN A 63 4.33 -3.19 11.50
N GLN A 64 3.16 -3.58 12.03
CA GLN A 64 2.68 -3.07 13.30
C GLN A 64 3.61 -3.45 14.47
N ARG A 65 4.11 -4.69 14.47
CA ARG A 65 5.08 -5.16 15.47
C ARG A 65 6.37 -4.34 15.41
N TYR A 66 6.87 -4.05 14.22
CA TYR A 66 8.07 -3.22 14.05
C TYR A 66 7.88 -1.83 14.66
N LEU A 67 6.76 -1.17 14.39
CA LEU A 67 6.45 0.15 14.96
C LEU A 67 6.33 0.12 16.49
N GLN A 68 5.72 -0.94 17.05
CA GLN A 68 5.64 -1.14 18.51
C GLN A 68 7.03 -1.33 19.14
N GLN A 69 7.91 -2.10 18.50
CA GLN A 69 9.29 -2.29 18.97
C GLN A 69 10.07 -0.97 18.97
N LEU A 70 9.89 -0.13 17.96
CA LEU A 70 10.49 1.20 17.92
C LEU A 70 9.95 2.08 19.05
N ALA A 71 8.63 2.08 19.26
CA ALA A 71 8.00 2.86 20.32
C ALA A 71 8.54 2.49 21.71
N TRP A 72 8.70 1.19 22.00
CA TRP A 72 9.28 0.71 23.26
C TRP A 72 10.73 1.15 23.46
N ARG A 73 11.57 1.04 22.43
CA ARG A 73 12.98 1.48 22.53
C ARG A 73 13.10 2.98 22.80
N LEU A 74 12.22 3.78 22.21
CA LEU A 74 12.21 5.23 22.42
C LEU A 74 11.70 5.61 23.82
N SER A 75 10.83 4.78 24.43
CA SER A 75 10.32 5.02 25.78
C SER A 75 11.28 4.57 26.88
N ASP A 76 12.11 3.54 26.64
CA ASP A 76 13.10 3.04 27.61
C ASP A 76 14.36 3.94 27.71
N ASP A 77 14.53 4.89 26.80
CA ASP A 77 15.65 5.85 26.76
C ASP A 77 15.37 7.15 27.55
N HIS A 78 14.33 7.15 28.40
CA HIS A 78 13.96 8.21 29.35
C HIS A 78 13.98 7.70 30.79
#